data_AF-A0A961U734-F1
#
_entry.id   AF-A0A961U734-F1
#
_cell.length_a   1.000
_cell.length_b   1.000
_cell.length_c   1.000
_cell.angle_alpha   90.00
_cell.angle_beta   90.00
_cell.angle_gamma   90.00
#
_symmetry.space_group_name_H-M   'P 1'
#
loop_
_entity.id
_entity.type
_entity.pdbx_description
1 polymer ?
#
loop_
_entity_poly.entity_id
_entity_poly.type
_entity_poly.pdbx_seq_one_letter_code
_entity_poly.pdbx_strand_id
1 'polypeptide(L)' 'MPITDSLRSAGITSYRGIACGLNARGIRTARGRTWQVSNVRNLIARGQKEP' A
#
# COMPACT_ATOMS: atom_id res chain seq x y z
N MET A 1 -2.59 -4.95 -8.06
CA MET A 1 -2.14 -3.53 -7.99
C MET A 1 -0.62 -3.54 -7.87
N PRO A 2 0.11 -3.10 -8.91
CA PRO A 2 1.54 -3.39 -9.05
C PRO A 2 2.40 -2.88 -7.89
N ILE A 3 2.02 -1.76 -7.26
CA ILE A 3 2.79 -1.13 -6.19
C ILE A 3 2.74 -1.90 -4.85
N THR A 4 1.64 -2.59 -4.57
CA THR A 4 1.50 -3.45 -3.38
C THR A 4 2.02 -4.86 -3.64
N ASP A 5 1.99 -5.32 -4.88
CA ASP A 5 2.51 -6.63 -5.29
C ASP A 5 4.03 -6.73 -5.08
N SER A 6 4.80 -5.69 -5.39
CA SER A 6 6.25 -5.70 -5.13
C SER A 6 6.58 -5.79 -3.64
N LEU A 7 5.74 -5.25 -2.76
CA LEU A 7 5.92 -5.34 -1.31
C LEU A 7 5.50 -6.72 -0.79
N ARG A 8 4.40 -7.27 -1.31
CA ARG A 8 3.94 -8.63 -0.99
C ARG A 8 4.97 -9.68 -1.43
N SER A 9 5.56 -9.52 -2.61
CA SER A 9 6.64 -10.38 -3.12
C SER A 9 7.90 -10.32 -2.26
N ALA A 10 8.17 -9.18 -1.62
CA ALA A 10 9.21 -9.04 -0.61
C ALA A 10 8.84 -9.64 0.77
N GLY A 11 7.71 -10.35 0.87
CA GLY A 11 7.22 -10.95 2.12
C GLY A 11 6.43 -10.00 3.03
N ILE A 12 6.24 -8.75 2.63
CA ILE A 12 5.53 -7.75 3.42
C ILE A 12 4.03 -7.86 3.15
N THR A 13 3.35 -8.69 3.96
CA THR A 13 1.91 -8.97 3.82
C THR A 13 1.04 -8.16 4.78
N SER A 14 1.64 -7.54 5.82
CA SER A 14 0.91 -6.73 6.79
C SER A 14 0.65 -5.32 6.27
N TYR A 15 -0.55 -4.78 6.52
CA TYR A 15 -0.92 -3.41 6.12
C TYR A 15 0.06 -2.34 6.61
N ARG A 16 0.57 -2.50 7.85
CA ARG A 16 1.57 -1.59 8.44
C ARG A 16 2.91 -1.69 7.72
N GLY A 17 3.36 -2.90 7.38
CA GLY A 17 4.58 -3.12 6.63
C GLY A 17 4.50 -2.51 5.23
N ILE A 18 3.36 -2.67 4.55
CA ILE A 18 3.12 -2.07 3.23
C ILE A 18 3.16 -0.54 3.35
N ALA A 19 2.45 0.05 4.32
CA ALA A 19 2.49 1.50 4.55
C ALA A 19 3.91 2.01 4.82
N CYS A 20 4.67 1.30 5.67
CA CYS A 20 6.07 1.63 5.95
C CYS A 20 6.93 1.53 4.70
N GLY A 21 6.82 0.44 3.93
CA GLY A 21 7.58 0.22 2.71
C GLY A 21 7.29 1.27 1.63
N LEU A 22 6.03 1.69 1.49
CA LEU A 22 5.67 2.79 0.57
C LEU A 22 6.27 4.13 1.03
N ASN A 23 6.16 4.44 2.32
CA ASN A 23 6.75 5.67 2.86
C ASN A 23 8.29 5.68 2.79
N ALA A 24 8.94 4.55 3.07
CA ALA A 24 10.39 4.39 2.99
C ALA A 24 10.90 4.55 1.55
N ARG A 25 10.09 4.17 0.56
CA ARG A 25 10.37 4.41 -0.87
C ARG A 25 10.05 5.85 -1.32
N GLY A 26 9.60 6.72 -0.41
CA GLY A 26 9.21 8.11 -0.74
C GLY A 26 7.90 8.22 -1.53
N ILE A 27 7.14 7.12 -1.63
CA ILE A 27 5.89 7.08 -2.38
C ILE A 27 4.82 7.78 -1.55
N ARG A 28 4.23 8.85 -2.08
CA ARG A 28 3.11 9.55 -1.47
C ARG A 28 1.78 8.98 -1.98
N THR A 29 0.74 9.12 -1.18
CA THR A 29 -0.64 8.83 -1.61
C THR A 29 -1.05 9.78 -2.74
N ALA A 30 -2.13 9.48 -3.45
CA ALA A 30 -2.67 10.34 -4.51
C ALA A 30 -2.97 11.78 -4.06
N ARG A 31 -3.16 12.01 -2.74
CA ARG A 31 -3.36 13.34 -2.14
C ARG A 31 -2.08 13.97 -1.59
N GLY A 32 -0.90 13.43 -1.92
CA GLY A 32 0.40 13.93 -1.45
C GLY A 32 0.72 13.65 0.01
N ARG A 33 -0.10 12.88 0.73
CA ARG A 33 0.15 12.50 2.14
C ARG A 33 0.89 11.18 2.26
N THR A 34 1.45 10.91 3.44
CA THR A 34 2.05 9.61 3.76
C THR A 34 1.02 8.47 3.78
N TRP A 35 1.49 7.26 3.52
CA TRP A 35 0.70 6.05 3.63
C TRP A 35 0.45 5.73 5.10
N GLN A 36 -0.83 5.61 5.43
CA GLN A 36 -1.31 5.14 6.72
C GLN A 36 -1.91 3.75 6.55
N VAL A 37 -1.95 2.98 7.63
CA VAL A 37 -2.49 1.61 7.63
C VAL A 37 -3.93 1.57 7.09
N SER A 38 -4.76 2.53 7.48
CA SER A 38 -6.14 2.72 7.01
C SER A 38 -6.22 3.02 5.51
N ASN A 39 -5.30 3.84 4.98
CA ASN A 39 -5.23 4.13 3.54
C ASN A 39 -4.85 2.87 2.74
N VAL A 40 -3.89 2.09 3.23
CA VAL A 40 -3.49 0.82 2.59
C VAL A 40 -4.63 -0.19 2.63
N ARG A 41 -5.33 -0.31 3.76
CA ARG A 41 -6.52 -1.18 3.87
C ARG A 41 -7.58 -0.77 2.86
N ASN A 42 -7.88 0.52 2.75
CA ASN A 42 -8.85 1.03 1.78
C ASN A 42 -8.38 0.83 0.33
N LEU A 43 -7.09 0.98 0.05
CA LEU A 43 -6.52 0.73 -1.27
C LEU A 43 -6.68 -0.74 -1.68
N ILE A 44 -6.32 -1.68 -0.80
CA ILE A 44 -6.44 -3.12 -1.05
C ILE A 44 -7.91 -3.52 -1.16
N ALA A 45 -8.78 -2.97 -0.32
CA ALA A 45 -10.22 -3.22 -0.39
C ALA A 45 -10.84 -2.71 -1.71
N ARG A 46 -10.33 -1.61 -2.27
CA ARG A 46 -10.75 -1.09 -3.58
C ARG A 46 -10.19 -1.88 -4.74
N GLY A 47 -8.90 -2.24 -4.68
CA GLY A 47 -8.24 -3.03 -5.73
C GLY A 47 -8.70 -4.49 -5.82
N GLN A 48 -9.33 -5.03 -4.77
CA GLN A 48 -10.04 -6.31 -4.83
C GLN A 48 -11.46 -6.19 -5.41
N LYS A 49 -11.93 -4.96 -5.68
CA LYS A 49 -13.30 -4.69 -6.12
C LYS A 49 -13.40 -4.25 -7.59
N GLU A 50 -12.37 -4.51 -8.38
CA GLU A 50 -12.45 -4.44 -9.84
C GLU A 50 -12.78 -5.84 -10.39
N PRO A 51 -13.95 -6.03 -11.05
CA PRO A 51 -14.24 -7.20 -11.87
C PRO A 51 -13.44 -7.20 -13.18
#